data_AF-A0A1H3JJ41-F1
#
_entry.id   AF-A0A1H3JJ41-F1
#
_cell.length_a   1.000
_cell.length_b   1.000
_cell.length_c   1.000
_cell.angle_alpha   90.00
_cell.angle_beta   90.00
_cell.angle_gamma   90.00
#
_symmetry.space_group_name_H-M   'P 1'
#
loop_
_entity.id
_entity.type
_entity.pdbx_description
1 polymer ?
#
loop_
_entity_poly.entity_id
_entity_poly.type
_entity_poly.pdbx_seq_one_letter_code
_entity_poly.pdbx_strand_id
1 'polypeptide(L)' 'MIRTGSLTAHLDAGTPKPVLSDRADATEQTLDRHYDQASKREQMLRREDFIAEDL' A
#
# COMPACT_ATOMS: atom_id res chain seq x y z
N MET A 1 -9.03 -16.00 -4.28
CA MET A 1 -7.65 -15.59 -4.59
C MET A 1 -7.06 -14.95 -3.32
N ILE A 2 -6.28 -15.69 -2.54
CA ILE A 2 -5.80 -15.25 -1.20
C ILE A 2 -4.77 -14.11 -1.30
N ARG A 3 -3.99 -14.07 -2.39
CA ARG A 3 -2.89 -13.12 -2.59
C ARG A 3 -3.37 -11.68 -2.87
N THR A 4 -4.39 -11.52 -3.71
CA THR A 4 -4.89 -10.18 -4.09
C THR A 4 -5.65 -9.48 -2.99
N GLY A 5 -6.55 -10.19 -2.31
CA GLY A 5 -7.28 -9.61 -1.18
C GLY A 5 -6.34 -9.18 -0.05
N SER A 6 -5.31 -9.98 0.22
CA SER A 6 -4.31 -9.66 1.25
C SER A 6 -3.46 -8.44 0.88
N LEU A 7 -2.95 -8.34 -0.36
CA LEU A 7 -2.13 -7.20 -0.77
C LEU A 7 -2.91 -5.88 -0.79
N THR A 8 -4.13 -5.89 -1.32
CA THR A 8 -4.99 -4.69 -1.31
C THR A 8 -5.34 -4.29 0.13
N ALA A 9 -5.73 -5.23 1.00
CA ALA A 9 -6.02 -4.92 2.39
C ALA A 9 -4.81 -4.34 3.15
N HIS A 10 -3.60 -4.85 2.90
CA HIS A 10 -2.39 -4.30 3.52
C HIS A 10 -2.06 -2.89 3.00
N LEU A 11 -2.23 -2.63 1.70
CA LEU A 11 -2.06 -1.29 1.14
C LEU A 11 -3.10 -0.31 1.70
N ASP A 12 -4.36 -0.74 1.83
CA ASP A 12 -5.45 0.04 2.41
C ASP A 12 -5.22 0.35 3.88
N ALA A 13 -4.63 -0.57 4.63
CA ALA A 13 -4.14 -0.34 5.99
C ALA A 13 -2.88 0.54 6.07
N GLY A 14 -2.37 1.03 4.94
CA GLY A 14 -1.21 1.94 4.90
C GLY A 14 0.14 1.25 5.01
N THR A 15 0.21 -0.07 4.83
CA THR A 15 1.49 -0.79 4.90
C THR A 15 2.44 -0.26 3.82
N PRO A 16 3.71 0.09 4.15
CA PRO A 16 4.65 0.61 3.17
C PRO A 16 4.84 -0.33 1.97
N LYS A 17 4.83 0.25 0.76
CA LYS A 17 5.04 -0.48 -0.50
C LYS A 17 6.36 -1.26 -0.54
N PRO A 18 7.50 -0.77 0.00
CA PRO A 18 8.73 -1.56 0.05
C PRO A 18 8.60 -2.87 0.83
N VAL A 19 7.86 -2.84 1.96
CA VAL A 19 7.62 -4.03 2.80
C VAL A 19 6.75 -5.05 2.09
N LEU A 20 5.74 -4.58 1.36
CA LEU A 20 4.86 -5.45 0.57
C LEU A 20 5.54 -5.97 -0.71
N SER A 21 6.41 -5.16 -1.30
CA SER A 21 7.19 -5.49 -2.48
C SER A 21 8.10 -6.69 -2.20
N ASP A 22 8.83 -6.63 -1.08
CA ASP A 22 9.68 -7.72 -0.60
C ASP A 22 8.86 -8.97 -0.25
N ARG A 23 7.75 -8.81 0.48
CA ARG A 23 6.86 -9.93 0.88
C ARG A 23 6.21 -10.64 -0.30
N ALA A 24 5.84 -9.89 -1.33
CA ALA A 24 5.07 -10.40 -2.45
C ALA A 24 5.95 -10.86 -3.62
N ASP A 25 7.26 -10.56 -3.58
CA ASP A 25 8.17 -10.62 -4.72
C ASP A 25 7.59 -9.90 -5.94
N ALA A 26 7.22 -8.64 -5.72
CA ALA A 26 6.55 -7.80 -6.71
C ALA A 26 7.10 -6.39 -6.69
N THR A 27 7.25 -5.76 -7.84
CA THR A 27 7.72 -4.37 -7.90
C THR A 27 6.67 -3.40 -7.36
N GLU A 28 7.07 -2.23 -6.85
CA GLU A 28 6.13 -1.19 -6.44
C GLU A 28 5.20 -0.77 -7.60
N GLN A 29 5.69 -0.75 -8.84
CA GLN A 29 4.86 -0.49 -10.01
C GLN A 29 3.77 -1.56 -10.21
N THR A 30 4.08 -2.83 -9.92
CA THR A 30 3.10 -3.92 -9.93
C THR A 30 2.06 -3.73 -8.82
N LEU A 31 2.48 -3.28 -7.63
CA LEU A 31 1.58 -2.93 -6.53
C LEU A 31 0.63 -1.80 -6.94
N ASP A 32 1.15 -0.74 -7.54
CA ASP A 32 0.37 0.41 -8.02
C ASP A 32 -0.65 0.02 -9.09
N ARG A 33 -0.24 -0.80 -10.06
CA ARG A 33 -1.09 -1.12 -11.21
C ARG A 33 -2.20 -2.10 -10.87
N HIS A 34 -1.94 -3.05 -9.97
CA HIS A 34 -2.81 -4.20 -9.78
C HIS A 34 -3.48 -4.28 -8.41
N TYR A 35 -2.94 -3.59 -7.39
CA TYR A 35 -3.37 -3.77 -6.01
C TYR A 35 -3.73 -2.46 -5.30
N ASP A 36 -3.07 -1.34 -5.63
CA ASP A 36 -3.42 -0.01 -5.11
C ASP A 36 -4.59 0.57 -5.92
N GLN A 37 -5.80 0.45 -5.36
CA GLN A 37 -7.02 0.98 -5.98
C GLN A 37 -7.32 2.42 -5.52
N ALA A 38 -6.49 3.00 -4.66
CA ALA A 38 -6.78 4.30 -4.10
C ALA A 38 -6.39 5.44 -5.05
N SER A 39 -7.21 6.48 -5.04
CA SER A 39 -6.91 7.74 -5.70
C SER A 39 -5.68 8.43 -5.12
N LYS A 40 -5.09 9.37 -5.86
CA LYS A 40 -3.97 10.19 -5.37
C LYS A 40 -4.30 10.93 -4.07
N ARG A 41 -5.57 11.33 -3.88
CA ARG A 41 -6.03 12.00 -2.66
C ARG A 41 -6.04 11.05 -1.46
N GLU A 42 -6.56 9.84 -1.64
CA GLU A 42 -6.56 8.81 -0.59
C GLU A 42 -5.14 8.35 -0.26
N GLN A 43 -4.26 8.23 -1.26
CA GLN A 43 -2.83 7.98 -1.03
C GLN A 43 -2.15 9.10 -0.23
N MET A 44 -2.55 10.35 -0.44
CA MET A 44 -2.03 11.49 0.33
C MET A 44 -2.51 11.43 1.78
N LEU A 45 -3.81 11.22 2.01
CA LEU A 45 -4.38 11.11 3.36
C LEU A 45 -3.74 9.96 4.15
N ARG A 46 -3.54 8.79 3.51
CA ARG A 46 -2.83 7.67 4.15
C ARG A 46 -1.40 8.02 4.58
N ARG A 47 -0.72 8.95 3.90
CA ARG A 47 0.62 9.41 4.33
C ARG A 47 0.55 10.31 5.56
N GLU A 48 -0.51 11.10 5.71
CA GLU A 48 -0.70 11.96 6.88
C GLU A 48 -0.83 11.13 8.17
N ASP A 49 -1.49 9.98 8.09
CA ASP A 49 -1.63 9.04 9.23
C ASP A 49 -0.28 8.60 9.82
N PHE A 50 0.77 8.47 8.98
CA PHE A 50 2.12 8.07 9.43
C PHE A 50 3.05 9.24 9.74
N ILE A 51 2.69 10.48 9.39
CA ILE A 51 3.47 11.67 9.78
C ILE A 51 3.12 12.08 11.23
N ALA A 52 1.91 11.77 11.70
CA ALA A 52 1.47 12.09 13.04
C ALA A 52 2.13 11.24 14.15
N GLU A 53 2.72 10.09 13.83
CA GLU A 53 3.42 9.24 14.80
C GLU A 53 4.86 9.68 15.10
N ASP A 54 5.43 10.63 14.35
CA ASP A 54 6.83 11.06 14.46
C ASP A 54 7.00 12.57 14.84
N LEU A 55 5.95 13.21 15.37
CA LEU A 55 5.97 14.62 15.81
C LEU A 55 5.55 14.84 17.27
#